data_AF-A0A202DUJ3-F1
#
_entry.id   AF-A0A202DUJ3-F1
#
_cell.length_a   1.000
_cell.length_b   1.000
_cell.length_c   1.000
_cell.angle_alpha   90.00
_cell.angle_beta   90.00
_cell.angle_gamma   90.00
#
_symmetry.space_group_name_H-M   'P 1'
#
loop_
_entity.id
_entity.type
_entity.pdbx_description
1 polymer ?
#
loop_
_entity_poly.entity_id
_entity_poly.type
_entity_poly.pdbx_seq_one_letter_code
_entity_poly.pdbx_strand_id
1 'polypeptide(L)'
;RKSLIKSATGEIDLADITNFGRWLSDDANDALLAVCAIIEDGELGLEAFDVLAAKRIESEPAQSILEWVKNYYWEYRRKLVKPVAIISQPQIASDQDYEFAFKKFTPFAKDGSLFRAIVASEDYKLTAMAIKYLGEYTAGEEFIGLLYHPDPDVRLASVVALKGRNELSVLQAIYRAYEREKDEKVREEYRKHHWVTERGKKR
;
A
#
# COMPACT_ATOMS: atom_id res chain seq x y z
N ARG A 1 14.69 4.94 26.29
CA ARG A 1 15.36 3.61 26.25
C ARG A 1 14.54 2.50 26.92
N LYS A 2 14.12 2.60 28.19
CA LYS A 2 13.26 1.56 28.80
C LYS A 2 11.95 1.32 28.02
N SER A 3 11.27 2.36 27.55
CA SER A 3 10.04 2.24 26.76
C SER A 3 10.24 1.57 25.38
N LEU A 4 11.42 1.72 24.75
CA LEU A 4 11.75 1.03 23.50
C LEU A 4 11.99 -0.48 23.71
N ILE A 5 12.50 -0.86 24.88
CA ILE A 5 12.70 -2.27 25.24
C ILE A 5 11.34 -2.91 25.55
N LYS A 6 10.49 -2.21 26.32
CA LYS A 6 9.12 -2.64 26.57
C LYS A 6 8.30 -2.76 25.29
N SER A 7 8.53 -1.87 24.31
CA SER A 7 7.83 -1.97 23.03
C SER A 7 8.21 -3.22 22.24
N ALA A 8 9.45 -3.68 22.34
CA ALA A 8 9.86 -4.94 21.74
C ALA A 8 9.23 -6.17 22.43
N THR A 9 8.83 -6.07 23.71
CA THR A 9 8.22 -7.17 24.47
C THR A 9 6.69 -7.12 24.53
N GLY A 10 6.05 -6.09 23.94
CA GLY A 10 4.60 -5.91 23.99
C GLY A 10 4.06 -5.43 25.34
N GLU A 11 4.93 -5.13 26.32
CA GLU A 11 4.56 -4.66 27.66
C GLU A 11 4.45 -3.13 27.72
N ILE A 12 3.77 -2.54 26.74
CA ILE A 12 3.58 -1.10 26.63
C ILE A 12 2.34 -0.67 27.40
N ASP A 13 2.46 0.42 28.16
CA ASP A 13 1.33 1.07 28.81
C ASP A 13 1.05 2.46 28.21
N LEU A 14 -0.04 3.09 28.67
CA LEU A 14 -0.46 4.43 28.23
C LEU A 14 0.61 5.50 28.50
N ALA A 15 1.39 5.36 29.58
CA ALA A 15 2.44 6.33 29.92
C ALA A 15 3.61 6.22 28.93
N ASP A 16 3.95 5.01 28.50
CA ASP A 16 4.96 4.77 27.46
C ASP A 16 4.53 5.38 26.11
N ILE A 17 3.27 5.20 25.68
CA ILE A 17 2.71 5.83 24.47
C ILE A 17 2.78 7.37 24.57
N THR A 18 2.35 7.92 25.71
CA THR A 18 2.41 9.36 25.98
C THR A 18 3.83 9.90 25.88
N ASN A 19 4.81 9.12 26.35
CA ASN A 19 6.23 9.50 26.27
C ASN A 19 6.73 9.54 24.82
N PHE A 20 6.36 8.58 23.97
CA PHE A 20 6.69 8.63 22.54
C PHE A 20 6.04 9.83 21.84
N GLY A 21 4.84 10.23 22.25
CA GLY A 21 4.17 11.43 21.75
C GLY A 21 5.01 12.70 21.92
N ARG A 22 5.78 12.80 23.01
CA ARG A 22 6.63 13.95 23.34
C ARG A 22 7.97 13.97 22.59
N TRP A 23 8.39 12.86 22.01
CA TRP A 23 9.66 12.78 21.29
C TRP A 23 9.49 13.29 19.86
N LEU A 24 10.36 14.19 19.41
CA LEU A 24 10.27 14.77 18.05
C LEU A 24 11.03 13.96 16.98
N SER A 25 11.68 12.86 17.36
CA SER A 25 12.48 12.04 16.45
C SER A 25 11.61 11.07 15.64
N ASP A 26 12.03 10.76 14.42
CA ASP A 26 11.40 9.73 13.58
C ASP A 26 11.40 8.35 14.23
N ASP A 27 12.41 8.01 15.02
CA ASP A 27 12.45 6.78 15.84
C ASP A 27 11.21 6.62 16.73
N ALA A 28 10.59 7.72 17.16
CA ALA A 28 9.38 7.68 17.95
C ALA A 28 8.14 7.36 17.10
N ASN A 29 8.12 7.82 15.85
CA ASN A 29 7.07 7.46 14.88
C ASN A 29 7.15 5.96 14.55
N ASP A 30 8.36 5.45 14.32
CA ASP A 30 8.59 4.02 14.08
C ASP A 30 8.20 3.16 15.28
N ALA A 31 8.52 3.61 16.49
CA ALA A 31 8.09 2.93 17.71
C ALA A 31 6.56 2.89 17.82
N LEU A 32 5.86 4.01 17.58
CA LEU A 32 4.39 4.10 17.61
C LEU A 32 3.75 3.21 16.53
N LEU A 33 4.28 3.20 15.31
CA LEU A 33 3.84 2.30 14.25
C LEU A 33 4.03 0.83 14.66
N ALA A 34 5.18 0.48 15.24
CA ALA A 34 5.43 -0.87 15.73
C ALA A 34 4.43 -1.25 16.83
N VAL A 35 4.12 -0.34 17.77
CA VAL A 35 3.05 -0.54 18.78
C VAL A 35 1.74 -0.88 18.09
N CYS A 36 1.29 -0.05 17.15
CA CYS A 36 0.05 -0.24 16.41
C CYS A 36 -0.01 -1.58 15.66
N ALA A 37 1.13 -2.10 15.20
CA ALA A 37 1.20 -3.37 14.48
C ALA A 37 1.08 -4.59 15.42
N ILE A 38 1.72 -4.55 16.60
CA ILE A 38 1.90 -5.72 17.46
C ILE A 38 0.94 -5.79 18.65
N ILE A 39 0.42 -4.66 19.14
CA ILE A 39 -0.34 -4.63 20.38
C ILE A 39 -1.71 -5.31 20.23
N GLU A 40 -2.07 -6.15 21.20
CA GLU A 40 -3.36 -6.86 21.21
C GLU A 40 -4.47 -6.01 21.85
N ASP A 41 -4.11 -5.15 22.80
CA ASP A 41 -5.04 -4.19 23.40
C ASP A 41 -5.44 -3.11 22.38
N GLY A 42 -6.68 -3.19 21.91
CA GLY A 42 -7.21 -2.29 20.90
C GLY A 42 -7.38 -0.83 21.37
N GLU A 43 -7.51 -0.56 22.67
CA GLU A 43 -7.53 0.81 23.18
C GLU A 43 -6.12 1.41 23.17
N LEU A 44 -5.12 0.66 23.61
CA LEU A 44 -3.72 1.12 23.57
C LEU A 44 -3.24 1.31 22.13
N GLY A 45 -3.62 0.40 21.21
CA GLY A 45 -3.31 0.56 19.78
C GLY A 45 -3.98 1.80 19.18
N LEU A 46 -5.23 2.09 19.54
CA LEU A 46 -5.91 3.30 19.11
C LEU A 46 -5.24 4.56 19.66
N GLU A 47 -4.84 4.57 20.93
CA GLU A 47 -4.14 5.71 21.52
C GLU A 47 -2.80 5.98 20.83
N ALA A 48 -2.01 4.93 20.58
CA ALA A 48 -0.76 5.04 19.85
C ALA A 48 -0.97 5.63 18.44
N PHE A 49 -2.04 5.20 17.77
CA PHE A 49 -2.43 5.71 16.47
C PHE A 49 -2.88 7.18 16.50
N ASP A 50 -3.64 7.59 17.51
CA ASP A 50 -4.11 8.97 17.66
C ASP A 50 -2.94 9.91 17.99
N VAL A 51 -1.99 9.46 18.82
CA VAL A 51 -0.72 10.17 19.04
C VAL A 51 0.07 10.31 17.74
N LEU A 52 0.18 9.24 16.95
CA LEU A 52 0.86 9.25 15.66
C LEU A 52 0.19 10.22 14.67
N ALA A 53 -1.14 10.23 14.59
CA ALA A 53 -1.94 11.10 13.71
C ALA A 53 -1.85 12.60 14.06
N ALA A 54 -1.54 12.92 15.31
CA ALA A 54 -1.31 14.27 15.78
C ALA A 54 0.12 14.78 15.47
N LYS A 55 1.04 13.88 15.09
CA LYS A 55 2.42 14.22 14.75
C LYS A 55 2.57 14.49 13.25
N ARG A 56 3.66 15.19 12.92
CA ARG A 56 4.16 15.25 11.54
C ARG A 56 5.00 14.01 11.29
N ILE A 57 4.65 13.25 10.26
CA ILE A 57 5.39 12.09 9.79
C ILE A 57 5.98 12.47 8.45
N GLU A 58 7.28 12.24 8.28
CA GLU A 58 7.98 12.53 7.03
C GLU A 58 8.36 11.26 6.27
N SER A 59 8.23 10.09 6.91
CA SER A 59 8.52 8.79 6.32
C SER A 59 7.35 8.29 5.45
N GLU A 60 7.63 7.98 4.19
CA GLU A 60 6.73 7.22 3.35
C GLU A 60 6.94 5.71 3.56
N PRO A 61 5.88 4.88 3.44
CA PRO A 61 4.52 5.21 3.00
C PRO A 61 3.59 5.73 4.11
N ALA A 62 4.09 5.81 5.35
CA ALA A 62 3.28 6.08 6.55
C ALA A 62 2.53 7.41 6.48
N GLN A 63 3.18 8.48 5.99
CA GLN A 63 2.56 9.79 5.86
C GLN A 63 1.34 9.74 4.93
N SER A 64 1.52 9.27 3.69
CA SER A 64 0.45 9.25 2.68
C SER A 64 -0.76 8.43 3.13
N ILE A 65 -0.53 7.28 3.77
CA ILE A 65 -1.59 6.40 4.26
C ILE A 65 -2.33 7.03 5.44
N LEU A 66 -1.61 7.67 6.37
CA LEU A 66 -2.23 8.29 7.53
C LEU A 66 -3.06 9.52 7.15
N GLU A 67 -2.56 10.33 6.21
CA GLU A 67 -3.33 11.43 5.63
C GLU A 67 -4.61 10.94 4.95
N TRP A 68 -4.53 9.83 4.21
CA TRP A 68 -5.72 9.18 3.63
C TRP A 68 -6.74 8.77 4.71
N VAL A 69 -6.31 8.14 5.81
CA VAL A 69 -7.23 7.80 6.91
C VAL A 69 -7.86 9.06 7.50
N LYS A 70 -7.07 10.10 7.78
CA LYS A 70 -7.55 11.36 8.37
C LYS A 70 -8.60 12.05 7.50
N ASN A 71 -8.39 12.05 6.18
CA ASN A 71 -9.27 12.77 5.26
C ASN A 71 -10.58 12.02 4.95
N TYR A 72 -10.56 10.68 4.94
CA TYR A 72 -11.69 9.90 4.42
C TYR A 72 -12.33 8.95 5.44
N TYR A 73 -11.57 8.44 6.41
CA TYR A 73 -11.99 7.29 7.23
C TYR A 73 -11.64 7.43 8.71
N TRP A 74 -11.53 8.66 9.24
CA TRP A 74 -11.15 8.91 10.63
C TRP A 74 -12.09 8.25 11.65
N GLU A 75 -13.39 8.21 11.35
CA GLU A 75 -14.41 7.54 12.18
C GLU A 75 -14.19 6.02 12.27
N TYR A 76 -13.50 5.43 11.30
CA TYR A 76 -13.19 4.00 11.23
C TYR A 76 -11.76 3.67 11.68
N ARG A 77 -10.98 4.66 12.12
CA ARG A 77 -9.54 4.50 12.40
C ARG A 77 -9.22 3.36 13.34
N ARG A 78 -10.06 3.08 14.34
CA ARG A 78 -9.93 1.92 15.26
C ARG A 78 -9.78 0.59 14.51
N LYS A 79 -10.46 0.42 13.37
CA LYS A 79 -10.37 -0.80 12.53
C LYS A 79 -9.15 -0.79 11.60
N LEU A 80 -8.55 0.38 11.40
CA LEU A 80 -7.46 0.64 10.47
C LEU A 80 -6.09 0.75 11.16
N VAL A 81 -6.03 0.91 12.48
CA VAL A 81 -4.78 1.00 13.29
C VAL A 81 -3.73 0.01 12.82
N LYS A 82 -4.01 -1.29 12.97
CA LYS A 82 -3.06 -2.36 12.65
C LYS A 82 -2.78 -2.49 11.16
N PRO A 83 -3.78 -2.49 10.25
CA PRO A 83 -3.53 -2.46 8.81
C PRO A 83 -2.63 -1.32 8.37
N VAL A 84 -2.88 -0.09 8.82
CA VAL A 84 -2.08 1.10 8.49
C VAL A 84 -0.64 0.91 8.97
N ALA A 85 -0.46 0.46 10.21
CA ALA A 85 0.86 0.23 10.77
C ALA A 85 1.67 -0.79 9.96
N ILE A 86 1.05 -1.89 9.55
CA ILE A 86 1.68 -2.92 8.70
C ILE A 86 2.12 -2.33 7.36
N ILE A 87 1.22 -1.65 6.63
CA ILE A 87 1.58 -1.11 5.31
C ILE A 87 2.58 0.05 5.39
N SER A 88 2.68 0.69 6.56
CA SER A 88 3.62 1.78 6.86
C SER A 88 5.05 1.29 7.14
N GLN A 89 5.27 -0.02 7.34
CA GLN A 89 6.58 -0.57 7.72
C GLN A 89 7.01 -1.71 6.78
N PRO A 90 7.27 -1.40 5.50
CA PRO A 90 7.53 -2.41 4.48
C PRO A 90 8.78 -3.29 4.74
N GLN A 91 9.72 -2.78 5.50
CA GLN A 91 10.97 -3.43 5.87
C GLN A 91 10.79 -4.59 6.87
N ILE A 92 9.67 -4.63 7.61
CA ILE A 92 9.39 -5.70 8.59
C ILE A 92 8.15 -6.52 8.26
N ALA A 93 7.24 -6.01 7.43
CA ALA A 93 6.00 -6.68 7.09
C ALA A 93 6.25 -7.93 6.23
N SER A 94 5.73 -9.08 6.67
CA SER A 94 5.69 -10.29 5.87
C SER A 94 4.58 -10.23 4.81
N ASP A 95 4.62 -11.13 3.83
CA ASP A 95 3.56 -11.22 2.82
C ASP A 95 2.19 -11.56 3.44
N GLN A 96 2.17 -12.30 4.55
CA GLN A 96 0.95 -12.60 5.32
C GLN A 96 0.39 -11.35 6.02
N ASP A 97 1.27 -10.49 6.54
CA ASP A 97 0.87 -9.22 7.15
C ASP A 97 0.23 -8.31 6.11
N TYR A 98 0.82 -8.22 4.92
CA TYR A 98 0.23 -7.45 3.82
C TYR A 98 -1.12 -8.01 3.39
N GLU A 99 -1.24 -9.33 3.21
CA GLU A 99 -2.52 -9.94 2.88
C GLU A 99 -3.59 -9.61 3.93
N PHE A 100 -3.24 -9.71 5.22
CA PHE A 100 -4.11 -9.30 6.31
C PHE A 100 -4.51 -7.82 6.18
N ALA A 101 -3.54 -6.92 6.00
CA ALA A 101 -3.78 -5.48 5.95
C ALA A 101 -4.67 -5.09 4.76
N PHE A 102 -4.34 -5.56 3.54
CA PHE A 102 -5.11 -5.27 2.34
C PHE A 102 -6.54 -5.81 2.43
N LYS A 103 -6.75 -7.01 2.99
CA LYS A 103 -8.09 -7.56 3.22
C LYS A 103 -8.92 -6.68 4.17
N LYS A 104 -8.29 -6.04 5.16
CA LYS A 104 -8.95 -5.07 6.06
C LYS A 104 -9.24 -3.75 5.37
N PHE A 105 -8.43 -3.35 4.39
CA PHE A 105 -8.67 -2.15 3.59
C PHE A 105 -9.73 -2.31 2.51
N THR A 106 -10.00 -3.51 2.02
CA THR A 106 -10.97 -3.76 0.93
C THR A 106 -12.31 -3.03 1.08
N PRO A 107 -12.97 -3.00 2.25
CA PRO A 107 -14.23 -2.27 2.41
C PRO A 107 -14.14 -0.75 2.19
N PHE A 108 -12.92 -0.19 2.28
CA PHE A 108 -12.61 1.24 2.20
C PHE A 108 -11.93 1.63 0.87
N ALA A 109 -11.62 0.67 -0.01
CA ALA A 109 -10.82 0.90 -1.21
C ALA A 109 -11.63 1.20 -2.49
N LYS A 110 -12.93 1.52 -2.37
CA LYS A 110 -13.87 1.54 -3.51
C LYS A 110 -13.64 2.65 -4.54
N ASP A 111 -12.99 3.75 -4.16
CA ASP A 111 -12.81 4.94 -4.99
C ASP A 111 -11.37 5.10 -5.53
N GLY A 112 -10.54 4.07 -5.33
CA GLY A 112 -9.12 4.07 -5.68
C GLY A 112 -8.27 5.07 -4.90
N SER A 113 -8.81 5.79 -3.91
CA SER A 113 -8.06 6.81 -3.15
C SER A 113 -6.90 6.18 -2.37
N LEU A 114 -7.14 5.03 -1.73
CA LEU A 114 -6.10 4.26 -1.06
C LEU A 114 -5.02 3.80 -2.04
N PHE A 115 -5.43 3.32 -3.21
CA PHE A 115 -4.49 2.87 -4.24
C PHE A 115 -3.56 4.02 -4.65
N ARG A 116 -4.11 5.21 -4.93
CA ARG A 116 -3.32 6.40 -5.25
C ARG A 116 -2.39 6.82 -4.12
N ALA A 117 -2.86 6.78 -2.87
CA ALA A 117 -2.02 7.08 -1.71
C ALA A 117 -0.82 6.11 -1.60
N ILE A 118 -1.04 4.82 -1.86
CA ILE A 118 0.03 3.83 -1.88
C ILE A 118 1.00 4.05 -3.05
N VAL A 119 0.50 4.26 -4.27
CA VAL A 119 1.35 4.51 -5.43
C VAL A 119 2.20 5.77 -5.24
N ALA A 120 1.65 6.80 -4.61
CA ALA A 120 2.36 8.06 -4.33
C ALA A 120 3.53 7.90 -3.33
N SER A 121 3.55 6.81 -2.54
CA SER A 121 4.65 6.54 -1.61
C SER A 121 5.95 6.08 -2.27
N GLU A 122 5.91 5.78 -3.57
CA GLU A 122 7.05 5.28 -4.36
C GLU A 122 7.64 3.94 -3.87
N ASP A 123 6.99 3.21 -2.96
CA ASP A 123 7.39 1.85 -2.60
C ASP A 123 6.90 0.84 -3.65
N TYR A 124 7.86 0.23 -4.37
CA TYR A 124 7.56 -0.65 -5.51
C TYR A 124 6.91 -1.97 -5.07
N LYS A 125 7.36 -2.55 -3.96
CA LYS A 125 6.80 -3.80 -3.42
C LYS A 125 5.36 -3.56 -2.98
N LEU A 126 5.13 -2.48 -2.23
CA LEU A 126 3.81 -2.11 -1.76
C LEU A 126 2.88 -1.75 -2.93
N THR A 127 3.39 -1.07 -3.95
CA THR A 127 2.65 -0.79 -5.19
C THR A 127 2.21 -2.07 -5.90
N ALA A 128 3.12 -3.03 -6.10
CA ALA A 128 2.79 -4.31 -6.71
C ALA A 128 1.73 -5.08 -5.89
N MET A 129 1.84 -5.05 -4.56
CA MET A 129 0.85 -5.66 -3.67
C MET A 129 -0.50 -4.93 -3.74
N ALA A 130 -0.51 -3.60 -3.77
CA ALA A 130 -1.73 -2.83 -3.91
C ALA A 130 -2.44 -3.12 -5.24
N ILE A 131 -1.69 -3.25 -6.35
CA ILE A 131 -2.27 -3.69 -7.64
C ILE A 131 -2.92 -5.06 -7.49
N LYS A 132 -2.24 -6.02 -6.85
CA LYS A 132 -2.75 -7.38 -6.65
C LYS A 132 -4.04 -7.42 -5.83
N TYR A 133 -4.11 -6.71 -4.71
CA TYR A 133 -5.24 -6.82 -3.76
C TYR A 133 -6.34 -5.78 -3.98
N LEU A 134 -6.02 -4.60 -4.50
CA LEU A 134 -6.97 -3.52 -4.72
C LEU A 134 -7.34 -3.36 -6.20
N GLY A 135 -6.72 -4.13 -7.09
CA GLY A 135 -6.83 -3.93 -8.53
C GLY A 135 -8.26 -4.08 -9.07
N GLU A 136 -9.04 -5.00 -8.49
CA GLU A 136 -10.44 -5.21 -8.87
C GLU A 136 -11.34 -4.01 -8.52
N TYR A 137 -10.96 -3.20 -7.53
CA TYR A 137 -11.70 -2.03 -7.06
C TYR A 137 -11.19 -0.72 -7.65
N THR A 138 -10.12 -0.78 -8.44
CA THR A 138 -9.45 0.38 -9.01
C THR A 138 -9.80 0.51 -10.50
N ALA A 139 -9.92 1.74 -10.99
CA ALA A 139 -10.23 2.01 -12.38
C ALA A 139 -9.06 1.60 -13.29
N GLY A 140 -9.37 1.18 -14.53
CA GLY A 140 -8.36 0.70 -15.48
C GLY A 140 -7.30 1.77 -15.81
N GLU A 141 -7.71 3.03 -15.81
CA GLU A 141 -6.88 4.20 -16.11
C GLU A 141 -5.71 4.37 -15.14
N GLU A 142 -5.89 4.00 -13.87
CA GLU A 142 -4.86 4.13 -12.82
C GLU A 142 -3.66 3.21 -13.09
N PHE A 143 -3.86 2.11 -13.83
CA PHE A 143 -2.77 1.19 -14.18
C PHE A 143 -2.01 1.58 -15.44
N ILE A 144 -2.54 2.49 -16.28
CA ILE A 144 -1.94 2.84 -17.57
C ILE A 144 -0.52 3.40 -17.38
N GLY A 145 -0.33 4.27 -16.40
CA GLY A 145 0.99 4.82 -16.07
C GLY A 145 1.96 3.74 -15.55
N LEU A 146 1.42 2.78 -14.80
CA LEU A 146 2.20 1.72 -14.15
C LEU A 146 2.70 0.64 -15.15
N LEU A 147 2.14 0.58 -16.36
CA LEU A 147 2.68 -0.25 -17.45
C LEU A 147 4.09 0.18 -17.90
N TYR A 148 4.53 1.39 -17.55
CA TYR A 148 5.87 1.92 -17.86
C TYR A 148 6.74 2.09 -16.61
N HIS A 149 6.30 1.55 -15.47
CA HIS A 149 7.01 1.67 -14.21
C HIS A 149 8.43 1.06 -14.31
N PRO A 150 9.47 1.63 -13.66
CA PRO A 150 10.83 1.10 -13.74
C PRO A 150 10.95 -0.34 -13.22
N ASP A 151 10.19 -0.67 -12.18
CA ASP A 151 10.16 -1.99 -11.57
C ASP A 151 9.33 -3.01 -12.40
N PRO A 152 9.89 -4.16 -12.78
CA PRO A 152 9.20 -5.16 -13.60
C PRO A 152 8.07 -5.88 -12.86
N ASP A 153 8.12 -6.02 -11.54
CA ASP A 153 7.05 -6.66 -10.78
C ASP A 153 5.81 -5.76 -10.72
N VAL A 154 5.99 -4.44 -10.61
CA VAL A 154 4.90 -3.46 -10.76
C VAL A 154 4.29 -3.51 -12.16
N ARG A 155 5.12 -3.56 -13.22
CA ARG A 155 4.63 -3.70 -14.60
C ARG A 155 3.84 -4.99 -14.78
N LEU A 156 4.39 -6.12 -14.31
CA LEU A 156 3.74 -7.43 -14.38
C LEU A 156 2.39 -7.43 -13.66
N ALA A 157 2.35 -6.92 -12.42
CA ALA A 157 1.10 -6.82 -11.67
C ALA A 157 0.06 -5.96 -12.41
N SER A 158 0.49 -4.84 -13.01
CA SER A 158 -0.39 -3.96 -13.80
C SER A 158 -0.97 -4.65 -15.02
N VAL A 159 -0.16 -5.43 -15.75
CA VAL A 159 -0.61 -6.23 -16.89
C VAL A 159 -1.70 -7.21 -16.45
N VAL A 160 -1.50 -7.91 -15.33
CA VAL A 160 -2.48 -8.86 -14.80
C VAL A 160 -3.76 -8.15 -14.35
N ALA A 161 -3.67 -7.03 -13.65
CA ALA A 161 -4.83 -6.27 -13.16
C ALA A 161 -5.69 -5.69 -14.28
N LEU A 162 -5.11 -5.42 -15.45
CA LEU A 162 -5.85 -4.97 -16.63
C LEU A 162 -6.58 -6.09 -17.37
N LYS A 163 -6.45 -7.36 -16.95
CA LYS A 163 -7.09 -8.49 -17.62
C LYS A 163 -8.61 -8.30 -17.72
N GLY A 164 -9.17 -8.45 -18.92
CA GLY A 164 -10.61 -8.36 -19.17
C GLY A 164 -11.17 -6.94 -19.27
N ARG A 165 -10.34 -5.91 -19.07
CA ARG A 165 -10.66 -4.50 -19.31
C ARG A 165 -10.79 -4.27 -20.82
N ASN A 166 -11.83 -3.56 -21.26
CA ASN A 166 -12.19 -3.37 -22.68
C ASN A 166 -12.33 -1.89 -23.07
N GLU A 167 -11.98 -0.99 -22.18
CA GLU A 167 -11.95 0.45 -22.41
C GLU A 167 -10.93 0.76 -23.51
N LEU A 168 -11.34 1.52 -24.54
CA LEU A 168 -10.50 1.75 -25.73
C LEU A 168 -9.14 2.39 -25.37
N SER A 169 -9.13 3.33 -24.41
CA SER A 169 -7.92 3.97 -23.88
C SER A 169 -6.95 2.95 -23.27
N VAL A 170 -7.48 2.03 -22.46
CA VAL A 170 -6.72 0.94 -21.82
C VAL A 170 -6.15 -0.01 -22.87
N LEU A 171 -6.95 -0.44 -23.84
CA LEU A 171 -6.49 -1.34 -24.92
C LEU A 171 -5.37 -0.71 -25.76
N GLN A 172 -5.48 0.58 -26.08
CA GLN A 172 -4.42 1.32 -26.78
C GLN A 172 -3.15 1.46 -25.94
N ALA A 173 -3.29 1.70 -24.63
CA ALA A 173 -2.17 1.78 -23.71
C ALA A 173 -1.43 0.43 -23.60
N ILE A 174 -2.17 -0.67 -23.43
CA ILE A 174 -1.64 -2.03 -23.39
C ILE A 174 -0.83 -2.34 -24.66
N TYR A 175 -1.39 -2.06 -25.84
CA TYR A 175 -0.69 -2.30 -27.11
C TYR A 175 0.63 -1.53 -27.19
N ARG A 176 0.60 -0.23 -26.87
CA ARG A 176 1.81 0.63 -26.90
C ARG A 176 2.86 0.19 -25.89
N ALA A 177 2.44 -0.22 -24.69
CA ALA A 177 3.35 -0.69 -23.66
C ALA A 177 3.99 -2.02 -24.06
N TYR A 178 3.21 -2.96 -24.59
CA TYR A 178 3.72 -4.23 -25.12
C TYR A 178 4.76 -4.06 -26.24
N GLU A 179 4.55 -3.13 -27.18
CA GLU A 179 5.54 -2.87 -28.24
C GLU A 179 6.87 -2.33 -27.70
N ARG A 180 6.84 -1.64 -26.55
CA ARG A 180 8.03 -1.04 -25.92
C ARG A 180 8.67 -1.93 -24.86
N GLU A 181 7.95 -2.93 -24.35
CA GLU A 181 8.44 -3.82 -23.30
C GLU A 181 9.61 -4.68 -23.81
N LYS A 182 10.68 -4.71 -23.01
CA LYS A 182 11.93 -5.42 -23.31
C LYS A 182 12.10 -6.65 -22.42
N ASP A 183 11.45 -6.68 -21.27
CA ASP A 183 11.46 -7.82 -20.36
C ASP A 183 10.57 -8.94 -20.91
N GLU A 184 11.16 -10.08 -21.26
CA GLU A 184 10.43 -11.18 -21.89
C GLU A 184 9.37 -11.79 -20.96
N LYS A 185 9.61 -11.81 -19.64
CA LYS A 185 8.63 -12.31 -18.66
C LYS A 185 7.39 -11.42 -18.66
N VAL A 186 7.57 -10.10 -18.68
CA VAL A 186 6.45 -9.15 -18.78
C VAL A 186 5.74 -9.27 -20.13
N ARG A 187 6.49 -9.42 -21.24
CA ARG A 187 5.91 -9.65 -22.58
C ARG A 187 5.07 -10.92 -22.66
N GLU A 188 5.47 -12.00 -21.98
CA GLU A 188 4.71 -13.24 -21.94
C GLU A 188 3.36 -13.04 -21.26
N GLU A 189 3.33 -12.34 -20.12
CA GLU A 189 2.08 -12.01 -19.43
C GLU A 189 1.17 -11.11 -20.27
N TYR A 190 1.72 -10.18 -21.05
CA TYR A 190 0.95 -9.41 -22.03
C TYR A 190 0.24 -10.30 -23.05
N ARG A 191 0.97 -11.24 -23.67
CA ARG A 191 0.40 -12.16 -24.68
C ARG A 191 -0.66 -13.08 -24.08
N LYS A 192 -0.43 -13.56 -22.86
CA LYS A 192 -1.32 -14.45 -22.12
C LYS A 192 -2.65 -13.80 -21.72
N HIS A 193 -2.63 -12.50 -21.40
CA HIS A 193 -3.80 -11.81 -20.83
C HIS A 193 -4.53 -10.87 -21.80
N HIS A 194 -3.86 -10.41 -22.87
CA HIS A 194 -4.37 -9.33 -23.71
C HIS A 194 -4.33 -9.64 -25.20
N TRP A 195 -5.49 -9.96 -25.77
CA TRP A 195 -5.66 -10.30 -27.19
C TRP A 195 -5.15 -9.22 -28.16
N VAL A 196 -5.12 -7.96 -27.75
CA VAL A 196 -4.67 -6.83 -28.59
C VAL A 196 -3.22 -6.98 -29.04
N THR A 197 -2.42 -7.75 -28.30
CA THR A 197 -0.99 -7.98 -28.57
C THR A 197 -0.73 -8.97 -29.70
N GLU A 198 -1.75 -9.75 -30.12
CA GLU A 198 -1.65 -10.76 -31.17
C GLU A 198 -1.84 -10.18 -32.58
N ARG A 199 -2.54 -9.05 -32.71
CA ARG A 199 -2.97 -8.50 -34.02
C ARG A 199 -1.84 -7.95 -34.89
N GLY A 200 -0.64 -7.72 -34.34
CA GLY A 200 0.52 -7.23 -35.10
C GLY A 200 1.14 -8.21 -36.09
N LYS A 201 0.79 -9.51 -36.05
CA LYS A 201 1.40 -10.55 -36.91
C LYS A 201 0.77 -10.73 -38.30
N LYS A 202 -0.27 -9.99 -38.65
CA LYS A 202 -1.03 -10.15 -39.92
C LYS A 202 -0.83 -9.03 -40.95
N ARG A 203 0.30 -8.33 -40.94
CA ARG A 203 0.65 -7.36 -41.98
C ARG A 203 1.94 -7.73 -42.69
#